data_AF-A0A4Q4BSP5-F1
#
_entry.id   AF-A0A4Q4BSP5-F1
#
_cell.length_a   1.000
_cell.length_b   1.000
_cell.length_c   1.000
_cell.angle_alpha   90.00
_cell.angle_beta   90.00
_cell.angle_gamma   90.00
#
_symmetry.space_group_name_H-M   'P 1'
#
loop_
_entity.id
_entity.type
_entity.pdbx_description
1 polymer ?
#
loop_
_entity_poly.entity_id
_entity_poly.type
_entity_poly.pdbx_seq_one_letter_code
_entity_poly.pdbx_strand_id
1 'polypeptide(L)'
;MSFNYSVNINDTIGYPDEDRLVSALNEALADFSGHMSGKGTLVTQLNIGDAGASRADGSSTIFLTNGLTAGGQTLVQLGSIDTLLTGQHRQGTASDITINLDRAYLPVLHFGDDPVPDGRVDAASVFRHELQHAFGMTGYIQNDGVALSNGTYMTAFDTFIDRHADGSAFFTGPTAERIYGGAVPLTTTSDTENFYHLANGLSDVLVHDLMTGVYFSGRTYEISNLDLAILKDVGAPVTDLDGVDFRPASQTVAKPSATPDSETPSSGTHDSGATPDSPGNTASIDWNAIGAAMTHYNEATGQWWNGSFDALLTWEAGTGASNQAPAQTDVASPTEDWNATQHSPDTGPWL
;
A
#
# COMPACT_ATOMS: atom_id res chain seq x y z
N MET A 1 -21.71 4.14 -16.38
CA MET A 1 -22.26 4.95 -15.27
C MET A 1 -21.30 4.78 -14.12
N SER A 2 -20.76 5.88 -13.60
CA SER A 2 -19.94 5.93 -12.39
C SER A 2 -20.63 5.21 -11.22
N PHE A 3 -19.85 4.60 -10.33
CA PHE A 3 -20.40 3.93 -9.15
C PHE A 3 -20.68 4.90 -8.00
N ASN A 4 -21.61 4.55 -7.12
CA ASN A 4 -21.85 5.31 -5.89
C ASN A 4 -20.94 4.80 -4.77
N TYR A 5 -20.63 5.65 -3.80
CA TYR A 5 -19.83 5.26 -2.64
C TYR A 5 -20.24 6.01 -1.38
N SER A 6 -19.84 5.47 -0.23
CA SER A 6 -19.94 6.10 1.10
C SER A 6 -18.75 5.69 1.95
N VAL A 7 -18.36 6.56 2.88
CA VAL A 7 -17.26 6.33 3.83
C VAL A 7 -17.83 6.17 5.24
N ASN A 8 -17.43 5.11 5.92
CA ASN A 8 -17.57 4.92 7.36
C ASN A 8 -16.21 5.15 8.02
N ILE A 9 -16.19 5.71 9.23
CA ILE A 9 -14.95 5.99 9.95
C ILE A 9 -15.00 5.32 11.31
N ASN A 10 -13.85 4.80 11.72
CA ASN A 10 -13.59 4.30 13.04
C ASN A 10 -12.26 4.89 13.50
N ASP A 11 -12.35 6.05 14.16
CA ASP A 11 -11.21 6.72 14.75
C ASP A 11 -11.08 6.37 16.23
N THR A 12 -10.09 5.55 16.53
CA THR A 12 -9.83 5.05 17.89
C THR A 12 -8.94 6.00 18.70
N ILE A 13 -8.42 7.06 18.08
CA ILE A 13 -7.37 7.92 18.64
C ILE A 13 -7.80 9.38 18.77
N GLY A 14 -8.95 9.73 18.20
CA GLY A 14 -9.47 11.10 18.22
C GLY A 14 -8.59 12.05 17.40
N TYR A 15 -8.20 11.64 16.20
CA TYR A 15 -7.40 12.43 15.29
C TYR A 15 -8.15 13.72 14.91
N PRO A 16 -7.61 14.90 15.24
CA PRO A 16 -8.34 16.16 15.11
C PRO A 16 -8.62 16.59 13.65
N ASP A 17 -7.90 16.03 12.68
CA ASP A 17 -8.02 16.35 11.26
C ASP A 17 -8.75 15.22 10.46
N GLU A 18 -9.62 14.45 11.11
CA GLU A 18 -10.42 13.37 10.50
C GLU A 18 -11.13 13.83 9.21
N ASP A 19 -11.75 15.02 9.22
CA ASP A 19 -12.44 15.57 8.05
C ASP A 19 -11.52 15.69 6.82
N ARG A 20 -10.22 15.96 7.00
CA ARG A 20 -9.26 16.06 5.90
C ARG A 20 -8.92 14.69 5.32
N LEU A 21 -8.85 13.65 6.16
CA LEU A 21 -8.68 12.27 5.71
C LEU A 21 -9.89 11.80 4.91
N VAL A 22 -11.09 12.09 5.41
CA VAL A 22 -12.35 11.75 4.73
C VAL A 22 -12.46 12.48 3.39
N SER A 23 -12.05 13.76 3.35
CA SER A 23 -12.01 14.52 2.10
C SER A 23 -11.06 13.87 1.08
N ALA A 24 -9.85 13.51 1.49
CA ALA A 24 -8.87 12.87 0.61
C ALA A 24 -9.33 11.47 0.14
N LEU A 25 -9.98 10.67 1.00
CA LEU A 25 -10.55 9.39 0.61
C LEU A 25 -11.73 9.55 -0.37
N ASN A 26 -12.59 10.55 -0.15
CA ASN A 26 -13.69 10.86 -1.08
C ASN A 26 -13.17 11.32 -2.45
N GLU A 27 -12.06 12.06 -2.49
CA GLU A 27 -11.37 12.42 -3.73
C GLU A 27 -10.88 11.18 -4.47
N ALA A 28 -10.14 10.30 -3.79
CA ALA A 28 -9.66 9.05 -4.38
C ALA A 28 -10.81 8.14 -4.90
N LEU A 29 -11.90 8.01 -4.14
CA LEU A 29 -13.10 7.28 -4.57
C LEU A 29 -13.80 7.95 -5.76
N ALA A 30 -13.81 9.28 -5.83
CA ALA A 30 -14.36 10.03 -6.95
C ALA A 30 -13.56 9.74 -8.24
N ASP A 31 -12.23 9.70 -8.15
CA ASP A 31 -11.37 9.44 -9.30
C ASP A 31 -11.61 8.03 -9.85
N PHE A 32 -11.60 6.99 -9.00
CA PHE A 32 -11.94 5.64 -9.44
C PHE A 32 -13.36 5.55 -10.00
N SER A 33 -14.33 6.25 -9.42
CA SER A 33 -15.70 6.31 -9.93
C SER A 33 -15.80 7.01 -11.29
N GLY A 34 -14.85 7.88 -11.63
CA GLY A 34 -14.70 8.45 -12.97
C GLY A 34 -14.25 7.41 -14.02
N HIS A 35 -13.51 6.38 -13.61
CA HIS A 35 -12.90 5.38 -14.51
C HIS A 35 -13.57 4.00 -14.48
N MET A 36 -14.42 3.74 -13.49
CA MET A 36 -15.06 2.45 -13.28
C MET A 36 -16.58 2.62 -13.17
N SER A 37 -17.29 1.59 -13.60
CA SER A 37 -18.74 1.51 -13.45
C SER A 37 -19.15 0.56 -12.34
N GLY A 38 -20.32 0.80 -11.77
CA GLY A 38 -20.87 -0.09 -10.77
C GLY A 38 -22.39 0.01 -10.72
N LYS A 39 -23.03 -1.12 -10.43
CA LYS A 39 -24.46 -1.17 -10.09
C LYS A 39 -24.71 -0.85 -8.62
N GLY A 40 -23.71 -1.06 -7.77
CA GLY A 40 -23.80 -0.95 -6.31
C GLY A 40 -23.26 0.37 -5.77
N THR A 41 -23.50 0.56 -4.48
CA THR A 41 -22.82 1.57 -3.67
C THR A 41 -21.71 0.89 -2.88
N LEU A 42 -20.47 1.29 -3.07
CA LEU A 42 -19.35 0.80 -2.26
C LEU A 42 -19.35 1.48 -0.89
N VAL A 43 -19.26 0.68 0.17
CA VAL A 43 -19.07 1.17 1.53
C VAL A 43 -17.61 0.97 1.91
N THR A 44 -16.87 2.06 2.11
CA THR A 44 -15.46 2.02 2.52
C THR A 44 -15.34 2.32 4.01
N GLN A 45 -14.73 1.42 4.77
CA GLN A 45 -14.38 1.64 6.17
C GLN A 45 -12.96 2.19 6.27
N LEU A 46 -12.81 3.39 6.81
CA LEU A 46 -11.53 3.96 7.20
C LEU A 46 -11.32 3.74 8.70
N ASN A 47 -10.28 3.02 9.09
CA ASN A 47 -9.88 2.82 10.48
C ASN A 47 -8.64 3.67 10.77
N ILE A 48 -8.71 4.52 11.80
CA ILE A 48 -7.59 5.36 12.22
C ILE A 48 -7.17 4.90 13.61
N GLY A 49 -5.92 4.43 13.74
CA GLY A 49 -5.46 3.88 15.01
C GLY A 49 -4.05 3.33 15.02
N ASP A 50 -3.74 2.62 16.10
CA ASP A 50 -2.52 1.82 16.19
C ASP A 50 -2.78 0.51 15.42
N ALA A 51 -2.79 0.62 14.09
CA ALA A 51 -3.13 -0.47 13.19
C ALA A 51 -1.98 -1.48 13.06
N GLY A 52 -0.76 -1.14 13.48
CA GLY A 52 0.44 -1.99 13.36
C GLY A 52 0.90 -2.19 11.92
N ALA A 53 0.19 -1.63 10.96
CA ALA A 53 0.55 -1.57 9.54
C ALA A 53 1.67 -0.55 9.26
N SER A 54 2.19 0.14 10.28
CA SER A 54 3.20 1.24 10.25
C SER A 54 2.87 2.45 9.36
N ARG A 55 1.99 2.33 8.37
CA ARG A 55 1.58 3.34 7.39
C ARG A 55 0.09 3.28 7.08
N ALA A 56 -0.27 2.76 5.92
CA ALA A 56 -1.64 2.50 5.49
C ALA A 56 -1.70 1.12 4.86
N ASP A 57 -2.87 0.47 4.92
CA ASP A 57 -3.15 -0.74 4.16
C ASP A 57 -4.62 -0.76 3.73
N GLY A 58 -4.86 -1.17 2.49
CA GLY A 58 -6.19 -1.27 1.89
C GLY A 58 -6.42 -2.63 1.24
N SER A 59 -7.62 -3.17 1.44
CA SER A 59 -8.07 -4.35 0.73
C SER A 59 -9.59 -4.43 0.63
N SER A 60 -10.07 -5.36 -0.20
CA SER A 60 -11.46 -5.79 -0.15
C SER A 60 -11.75 -6.44 1.20
N THR A 61 -12.83 -6.04 1.86
CA THR A 61 -13.19 -6.57 3.20
C THR A 61 -13.42 -8.09 3.18
N ILE A 62 -13.85 -8.63 2.05
CA ILE A 62 -14.09 -10.07 1.87
C ILE A 62 -13.59 -10.57 0.52
N PHE A 63 -13.27 -11.86 0.47
CA PHE A 63 -12.91 -12.63 -0.73
C PHE A 63 -13.94 -13.76 -0.91
N LEU A 64 -14.54 -13.83 -2.09
CA LEU A 64 -15.66 -14.71 -2.40
C LEU A 64 -15.20 -15.83 -3.33
N THR A 65 -15.46 -17.09 -2.97
CA THR A 65 -15.28 -18.20 -3.90
C THR A 65 -16.45 -18.26 -4.87
N ASN A 66 -16.16 -18.38 -6.17
CA ASN A 66 -17.17 -18.55 -7.21
C ASN A 66 -17.21 -19.98 -7.78
N GLY A 67 -16.43 -20.90 -7.18
CA GLY A 67 -16.32 -22.30 -7.60
C GLY A 67 -15.45 -22.51 -8.84
N LEU A 68 -14.86 -21.45 -9.41
CA LEU A 68 -13.90 -21.56 -10.50
C LEU A 68 -12.52 -21.95 -9.97
N THR A 69 -11.72 -22.57 -10.83
CA THR A 69 -10.35 -22.94 -10.52
C THR A 69 -9.41 -22.52 -11.65
N ALA A 70 -8.18 -22.18 -11.29
CA ALA A 70 -7.07 -21.93 -12.20
C ALA A 70 -5.81 -22.58 -11.64
N GLY A 71 -5.07 -23.33 -12.46
CA GLY A 71 -3.87 -24.04 -11.99
C GLY A 71 -4.12 -25.06 -10.86
N GLY A 72 -5.37 -25.51 -10.67
CA GLY A 72 -5.75 -26.37 -9.55
C GLY A 72 -6.08 -25.64 -8.24
N GLN A 73 -5.93 -24.31 -8.21
CA GLN A 73 -6.29 -23.46 -7.07
C GLN A 73 -7.69 -22.88 -7.26
N THR A 74 -8.39 -22.58 -6.17
CA THR A 74 -9.72 -21.95 -6.20
C THR A 74 -9.59 -20.45 -6.45
N LEU A 75 -10.27 -19.95 -7.48
CA LEU A 75 -10.34 -18.53 -7.73
C LEU A 75 -11.24 -17.85 -6.72
N VAL A 76 -10.74 -16.78 -6.13
CA VAL A 76 -11.52 -15.87 -5.30
C VAL A 76 -11.68 -14.52 -5.96
N GLN A 77 -12.89 -13.98 -5.83
CA GLN A 77 -13.26 -12.65 -6.31
C GLN A 77 -13.31 -11.69 -5.12
N LEU A 78 -12.79 -10.49 -5.31
CA LEU A 78 -12.87 -9.43 -4.30
C LEU A 78 -14.34 -9.00 -4.14
N GLY A 79 -14.81 -8.91 -2.89
CA GLY A 79 -16.14 -8.45 -2.54
C GLY A 79 -16.46 -7.05 -3.05
N SER A 80 -15.48 -6.14 -3.06
CA SER A 80 -15.60 -4.81 -3.69
C SER A 80 -16.01 -4.89 -5.16
N ILE A 81 -15.36 -5.77 -5.94
CA ILE A 81 -15.68 -5.99 -7.35
C ILE A 81 -17.02 -6.70 -7.51
N ASP A 82 -17.35 -7.66 -6.66
CA ASP A 82 -18.68 -8.29 -6.66
C ASP A 82 -19.80 -7.26 -6.43
N THR A 83 -19.64 -6.36 -5.46
CA THR A 83 -20.59 -5.26 -5.19
C THR A 83 -20.76 -4.36 -6.41
N LEU A 84 -19.68 -3.99 -7.11
CA LEU A 84 -19.77 -3.19 -8.34
C LEU A 84 -20.51 -3.95 -9.46
N LEU A 85 -20.25 -5.24 -9.64
CA LEU A 85 -20.82 -6.04 -10.73
C LEU A 85 -22.27 -6.44 -10.51
N THR A 86 -22.65 -6.76 -9.27
CA THR A 86 -23.98 -7.29 -8.92
C THR A 86 -24.92 -6.21 -8.38
N GLY A 87 -24.35 -5.16 -7.79
CA GLY A 87 -25.08 -4.12 -7.08
C GLY A 87 -25.51 -4.51 -5.66
N GLN A 88 -25.00 -5.63 -5.13
CA GLN A 88 -25.36 -6.13 -3.82
C GLN A 88 -24.16 -6.04 -2.88
N HIS A 89 -24.30 -5.23 -1.83
CA HIS A 89 -23.40 -5.30 -0.69
C HIS A 89 -23.49 -6.68 -0.04
N ARG A 90 -22.36 -7.24 0.40
CA ARG A 90 -22.37 -8.58 0.97
C ARG A 90 -23.07 -8.60 2.33
N GLN A 91 -24.06 -9.49 2.48
CA GLN A 91 -24.70 -9.70 3.77
C GLN A 91 -23.68 -10.20 4.81
N GLY A 92 -23.66 -9.54 5.97
CA GLY A 92 -22.78 -9.90 7.09
C GLY A 92 -21.48 -9.11 7.15
N THR A 93 -21.19 -8.26 6.15
CA THR A 93 -20.10 -7.27 6.23
C THR A 93 -20.68 -5.88 6.54
N ALA A 94 -19.85 -5.01 7.10
CA ALA A 94 -20.20 -3.60 7.35
C ALA A 94 -19.64 -2.66 6.25
N SER A 95 -18.70 -3.18 5.46
CA SER A 95 -17.99 -2.48 4.40
C SER A 95 -17.63 -3.45 3.26
N ASP A 96 -17.42 -2.92 2.08
CA ASP A 96 -16.89 -3.61 0.90
C ASP A 96 -15.36 -3.48 0.84
N ILE A 97 -14.84 -2.36 1.34
CA ILE A 97 -13.42 -2.01 1.38
C ILE A 97 -13.07 -1.64 2.80
N THR A 98 -11.90 -2.09 3.26
CA THR A 98 -11.30 -1.67 4.52
C THR A 98 -9.96 -1.01 4.22
N ILE A 99 -9.76 0.19 4.77
CA ILE A 99 -8.48 0.88 4.78
C ILE A 99 -8.12 1.15 6.23
N ASN A 100 -6.93 0.75 6.67
CA ASN A 100 -6.39 1.13 7.96
C ASN A 100 -5.29 2.17 7.77
N LEU A 101 -5.23 3.12 8.70
CA LEU A 101 -4.24 4.18 8.72
C LEU A 101 -3.61 4.23 10.11
N ASP A 102 -2.30 3.98 10.15
CA ASP A 102 -1.52 3.95 11.38
C ASP A 102 -1.29 5.37 11.91
N ARG A 103 -1.44 5.55 13.23
CA ARG A 103 -1.18 6.80 13.93
C ARG A 103 0.20 7.39 13.59
N ALA A 104 1.22 6.53 13.45
CA ALA A 104 2.59 6.96 13.18
C ALA A 104 2.74 7.64 11.80
N TYR A 105 1.81 7.40 10.88
CA TYR A 105 1.86 7.89 9.51
C TYR A 105 1.16 9.23 9.32
N LEU A 106 0.19 9.55 10.17
CA LEU A 106 -0.57 10.80 10.11
C LEU A 106 0.30 12.07 10.02
N PRO A 107 1.46 12.19 10.73
CA PRO A 107 2.30 13.39 10.64
C PRO A 107 2.98 13.61 9.29
N VAL A 108 3.17 12.58 8.45
CA VAL A 108 3.84 12.72 7.15
C VAL A 108 2.88 13.05 6.02
N LEU A 109 1.57 12.90 6.25
CA LEU A 109 0.56 13.22 5.26
C LEU A 109 0.55 14.73 4.96
N HIS A 110 0.34 15.03 3.69
CA HIS A 110 0.05 16.33 3.13
C HIS A 110 -1.38 16.31 2.63
N PHE A 111 -2.12 17.39 2.90
CA PHE A 111 -3.47 17.55 2.37
C PHE A 111 -3.61 18.92 1.73
N GLY A 112 -4.17 18.95 0.52
CA GLY A 112 -4.49 20.16 -0.23
C GLY A 112 -3.86 20.16 -1.62
N ASP A 113 -4.22 21.18 -2.40
CA ASP A 113 -3.89 21.26 -3.83
C ASP A 113 -2.47 21.80 -4.12
N ASP A 114 -1.76 22.27 -3.09
CA ASP A 114 -0.40 22.78 -3.23
C ASP A 114 0.58 21.64 -3.53
N PRO A 115 1.69 21.90 -4.25
CA PRO A 115 2.72 20.90 -4.49
C PRO A 115 3.14 20.19 -3.21
N VAL A 116 3.16 18.87 -3.26
CA VAL A 116 3.51 18.02 -2.13
C VAL A 116 4.98 18.27 -1.76
N PRO A 117 5.29 18.74 -0.54
CA PRO A 117 6.67 18.99 -0.14
C PRO A 117 7.51 17.71 -0.12
N ASP A 118 8.81 17.84 -0.35
CA ASP A 118 9.76 16.73 -0.19
C ASP A 118 9.63 16.10 1.21
N GLY A 119 9.62 14.76 1.27
CA GLY A 119 9.44 14.00 2.51
C GLY A 119 8.00 13.97 3.05
N ARG A 120 7.04 14.62 2.38
CA ARG A 120 5.60 14.47 2.65
C ARG A 120 4.95 13.53 1.65
N VAL A 121 3.83 12.95 2.05
CA VAL A 121 3.05 12.06 1.20
C VAL A 121 1.67 12.64 0.98
N ASP A 122 1.22 12.72 -0.27
CA ASP A 122 -0.13 13.17 -0.57
C ASP A 122 -1.18 12.17 -0.06
N ALA A 123 -2.11 12.64 0.77
CA ALA A 123 -3.11 11.78 1.40
C ALA A 123 -4.07 11.14 0.37
N ALA A 124 -4.47 11.89 -0.67
CA ALA A 124 -5.34 11.35 -1.72
C ALA A 124 -4.62 10.26 -2.52
N SER A 125 -3.34 10.44 -2.82
CA SER A 125 -2.49 9.44 -3.47
C SER A 125 -2.38 8.15 -2.67
N VAL A 126 -2.21 8.23 -1.34
CA VAL A 126 -2.25 7.04 -0.46
C VAL A 126 -3.58 6.32 -0.61
N PHE A 127 -4.71 7.03 -0.52
CA PHE A 127 -6.01 6.38 -0.67
C PHE A 127 -6.23 5.82 -2.07
N ARG A 128 -5.75 6.46 -3.13
CA ARG A 128 -5.79 5.90 -4.50
C ARG A 128 -5.03 4.58 -4.57
N HIS A 129 -3.84 4.53 -3.96
CA HIS A 129 -3.00 3.33 -3.89
C HIS A 129 -3.72 2.19 -3.16
N GLU A 130 -4.22 2.46 -1.96
CA GLU A 130 -4.95 1.47 -1.15
C GLU A 130 -6.25 0.98 -1.82
N LEU A 131 -6.93 1.86 -2.55
CA LEU A 131 -8.12 1.50 -3.32
C LEU A 131 -7.79 0.61 -4.53
N GLN A 132 -6.66 0.81 -5.20
CA GLN A 132 -6.21 -0.07 -6.29
C GLN A 132 -6.00 -1.51 -5.79
N HIS A 133 -5.41 -1.69 -4.61
CA HIS A 133 -5.35 -3.01 -3.95
C HIS A 133 -6.75 -3.57 -3.72
N ALA A 134 -7.65 -2.76 -3.15
CA ALA A 134 -9.03 -3.15 -2.91
C ALA A 134 -9.83 -3.44 -4.19
N PHE A 135 -9.39 -2.98 -5.36
CA PHE A 135 -10.05 -3.24 -6.64
C PHE A 135 -9.44 -4.37 -7.45
N GLY A 136 -8.24 -4.86 -7.13
CA GLY A 136 -7.75 -6.06 -7.77
C GLY A 136 -6.26 -6.32 -7.74
N MET A 137 -5.42 -5.35 -7.39
CA MET A 137 -3.98 -5.60 -7.21
C MET A 137 -3.72 -6.21 -5.84
N THR A 138 -4.14 -7.45 -5.63
CA THR A 138 -3.96 -8.19 -4.37
C THR A 138 -4.03 -9.68 -4.68
N GLY A 139 -3.49 -10.52 -3.80
CA GLY A 139 -3.42 -11.95 -4.08
C GLY A 139 -2.91 -12.82 -2.94
N TYR A 140 -2.63 -14.07 -3.27
CA TYR A 140 -2.22 -15.13 -2.35
C TYR A 140 -0.76 -15.55 -2.55
N ILE A 141 0.05 -14.78 -3.26
CA ILE A 141 1.47 -15.06 -3.48
C ILE A 141 2.32 -14.07 -2.66
N GLN A 142 3.24 -14.58 -1.83
CA GLN A 142 4.23 -13.79 -1.10
C GLN A 142 5.45 -13.44 -1.98
N ASN A 143 6.35 -12.57 -1.51
CA ASN A 143 7.55 -12.13 -2.25
C ASN A 143 8.55 -13.22 -2.56
N ASP A 144 8.73 -14.14 -1.61
CA ASP A 144 9.52 -15.35 -1.82
C ASP A 144 8.82 -16.33 -2.77
N GLY A 145 7.57 -16.01 -3.14
CA GLY A 145 6.74 -16.77 -4.03
C GLY A 145 6.00 -17.91 -3.39
N VAL A 146 6.02 -18.01 -2.07
CA VAL A 146 5.22 -18.98 -1.33
C VAL A 146 3.76 -18.60 -1.49
N ALA A 147 2.96 -19.56 -1.94
CA ALA A 147 1.52 -19.41 -1.99
C ALA A 147 0.94 -19.51 -0.56
N LEU A 148 0.18 -18.50 -0.18
CA LEU A 148 -0.62 -18.45 1.04
C LEU A 148 -1.73 -19.50 1.01
N SER A 149 -2.28 -19.78 2.20
CA SER A 149 -3.33 -20.79 2.38
C SER A 149 -2.97 -22.16 1.78
N ASN A 150 -1.69 -22.53 1.84
CA ASN A 150 -1.12 -23.75 1.25
C ASN A 150 -1.42 -23.89 -0.27
N GLY A 151 -1.52 -22.77 -0.99
CA GLY A 151 -1.87 -22.76 -2.40
C GLY A 151 -3.33 -23.09 -2.70
N THR A 152 -4.23 -23.03 -1.73
CA THR A 152 -5.65 -23.35 -1.93
C THR A 152 -6.37 -22.29 -2.78
N TYR A 153 -5.99 -21.03 -2.61
CA TYR A 153 -6.68 -19.88 -3.20
C TYR A 153 -5.74 -19.06 -4.07
N MET A 154 -6.33 -18.34 -5.02
CA MET A 154 -5.67 -17.30 -5.79
C MET A 154 -6.69 -16.26 -6.26
N THR A 155 -6.27 -15.01 -6.43
CA THR A 155 -7.09 -13.97 -7.08
C THR A 155 -6.93 -14.02 -8.59
N ALA A 156 -7.74 -13.25 -9.32
CA ALA A 156 -7.52 -13.05 -10.76
C ALA A 156 -6.14 -12.45 -11.05
N PHE A 157 -5.62 -11.57 -10.19
CA PHE A 157 -4.29 -10.99 -10.34
C PHE A 157 -3.19 -12.06 -10.30
N ASP A 158 -3.26 -12.98 -9.34
CA ASP A 158 -2.29 -14.08 -9.20
C ASP A 158 -2.17 -14.91 -10.48
N THR A 159 -3.25 -15.06 -11.26
CA THR A 159 -3.24 -15.84 -12.51
C THR A 159 -2.38 -15.23 -13.61
N PHE A 160 -2.04 -13.94 -13.50
CA PHE A 160 -1.22 -13.21 -14.45
C PHE A 160 0.22 -12.99 -13.97
N ILE A 161 0.57 -13.44 -12.76
CA ILE A 161 1.95 -13.34 -12.27
C ILE A 161 2.80 -14.42 -12.94
N ASP A 162 3.71 -14.00 -13.82
CA ASP A 162 4.76 -14.83 -14.41
C ASP A 162 6.07 -14.66 -13.66
N ARG A 163 6.55 -15.73 -13.03
CA ARG A 163 7.74 -15.72 -12.17
C ARG A 163 8.88 -16.47 -12.83
N HIS A 164 10.05 -15.83 -12.82
CA HIS A 164 11.23 -16.33 -13.51
C HIS A 164 12.25 -16.85 -12.50
N ALA A 165 13.11 -17.78 -12.94
CA ALA A 165 14.09 -18.43 -12.09
C ALA A 165 15.20 -17.47 -11.59
N ASP A 166 15.35 -16.32 -12.22
CA ASP A 166 16.27 -15.26 -11.81
C ASP A 166 15.71 -14.34 -10.71
N GLY A 167 14.50 -14.62 -10.23
CA GLY A 167 13.83 -13.84 -9.19
C GLY A 167 13.03 -12.65 -9.72
N SER A 168 13.02 -12.42 -11.04
CA SER A 168 12.11 -11.44 -11.64
C SER A 168 10.67 -11.97 -11.69
N ALA A 169 9.71 -11.05 -11.64
CA ALA A 169 8.29 -11.35 -11.78
C ALA A 169 7.62 -10.27 -12.62
N PHE A 170 6.63 -10.69 -13.40
CA PHE A 170 5.90 -9.81 -14.30
C PHE A 170 4.40 -10.07 -14.22
N PHE A 171 3.61 -9.02 -14.42
CA PHE A 171 2.19 -9.13 -14.69
C PHE A 171 1.97 -9.24 -16.20
N THR A 172 1.28 -10.30 -16.63
CA THR A 172 1.10 -10.71 -18.03
C THR A 172 -0.34 -10.56 -18.51
N GLY A 173 -1.09 -9.63 -17.90
CA GLY A 173 -2.43 -9.29 -18.35
C GLY A 173 -2.40 -8.66 -19.75
N PRO A 174 -3.21 -9.14 -20.72
CA PRO A 174 -3.10 -8.73 -22.13
C PRO A 174 -3.45 -7.26 -22.38
N THR A 175 -4.23 -6.62 -21.52
CA THR A 175 -4.53 -5.18 -21.62
C THR A 175 -3.37 -4.37 -21.07
N ALA A 176 -2.85 -4.74 -19.90
CA ALA A 176 -1.70 -4.11 -19.28
C ALA A 176 -0.46 -4.22 -20.17
N GLU A 177 -0.20 -5.39 -20.76
CA GLU A 177 0.93 -5.57 -21.68
C GLU A 177 0.82 -4.70 -22.92
N ARG A 178 -0.38 -4.54 -23.48
CA ARG A 178 -0.61 -3.66 -24.62
C ARG A 178 -0.35 -2.20 -24.27
N ILE A 179 -0.72 -1.78 -23.06
CA ILE A 179 -0.49 -0.42 -22.57
C ILE A 179 0.98 -0.20 -22.24
N TYR A 180 1.65 -1.14 -21.58
CA TYR A 180 3.05 -0.99 -21.18
C TYR A 180 4.05 -1.21 -22.33
N GLY A 181 3.69 -2.03 -23.33
CA GLY A 181 4.56 -2.45 -24.42
C GLY A 181 5.22 -3.82 -24.23
N GLY A 182 4.73 -4.62 -23.29
CA GLY A 182 5.24 -5.95 -22.94
C GLY A 182 4.83 -6.35 -21.51
N ALA A 183 5.39 -7.44 -20.99
CA ALA A 183 5.16 -7.88 -19.62
C ALA A 183 5.52 -6.77 -18.61
N VAL A 184 4.65 -6.51 -17.64
CA VAL A 184 4.76 -5.39 -16.70
C VAL A 184 5.61 -5.83 -15.50
N PRO A 185 6.77 -5.21 -15.21
CA PRO A 185 7.61 -5.59 -14.08
C PRO A 185 6.88 -5.38 -12.74
N LEU A 186 6.88 -6.43 -11.92
CA LEU A 186 6.37 -6.37 -10.54
C LEU A 186 7.53 -6.16 -9.58
N THR A 187 7.25 -5.56 -8.43
CA THR A 187 8.25 -5.40 -7.37
C THR A 187 8.66 -6.76 -6.80
N THR A 188 9.96 -7.06 -6.82
CA THR A 188 10.57 -8.28 -6.28
C THR A 188 11.74 -7.98 -5.33
N THR A 189 12.11 -6.71 -5.18
CA THR A 189 13.36 -6.29 -4.52
C THR A 189 13.20 -5.76 -3.10
N SER A 190 12.02 -5.82 -2.49
CA SER A 190 11.79 -5.26 -1.15
C SER A 190 11.27 -6.31 -0.18
N ASP A 191 11.76 -6.22 1.07
CA ASP A 191 11.36 -7.09 2.18
C ASP A 191 9.96 -6.76 2.72
N THR A 192 9.39 -5.63 2.27
CA THR A 192 8.10 -5.08 2.72
C THR A 192 7.09 -4.92 1.60
N GLU A 193 7.54 -4.94 0.34
CA GLU A 193 6.73 -4.69 -0.85
C GLU A 193 6.69 -5.92 -1.74
N ASN A 194 5.55 -6.18 -2.36
CA ASN A 194 5.27 -7.46 -2.99
C ASN A 194 4.92 -7.40 -4.46
N PHE A 195 4.58 -8.56 -5.02
CA PHE A 195 4.12 -8.69 -6.41
C PHE A 195 2.86 -7.87 -6.73
N TYR A 196 2.23 -7.22 -5.75
CA TYR A 196 1.10 -6.31 -5.95
C TYR A 196 1.53 -4.84 -6.09
N HIS A 197 2.83 -4.62 -6.30
CA HIS A 197 3.43 -3.32 -6.57
C HIS A 197 4.25 -3.34 -7.86
N LEU A 198 4.58 -2.14 -8.34
CA LEU A 198 5.36 -1.87 -9.54
C LEU A 198 6.71 -1.21 -9.17
N ALA A 199 7.63 -1.25 -10.13
CA ALA A 199 9.01 -0.76 -9.99
C ALA A 199 9.91 -1.55 -9.04
N ASN A 200 11.19 -1.65 -9.41
CA ASN A 200 12.25 -2.32 -8.63
C ASN A 200 13.43 -1.39 -8.27
N GLY A 201 13.34 -0.10 -8.57
CA GLY A 201 14.33 0.89 -8.18
C GLY A 201 14.02 2.30 -8.63
N LEU A 202 14.82 3.27 -8.15
CA LEU A 202 14.61 4.69 -8.45
C LEU A 202 14.81 5.07 -9.92
N SER A 203 15.49 4.22 -10.70
CA SER A 203 15.68 4.40 -12.13
C SER A 203 14.60 3.71 -12.99
N ASP A 204 13.63 3.05 -12.36
CA ASP A 204 12.55 2.37 -13.07
C ASP A 204 11.59 3.40 -13.69
N VAL A 205 11.08 3.10 -14.88
CA VAL A 205 10.08 3.97 -15.53
C VAL A 205 8.76 4.02 -14.76
N LEU A 206 8.49 2.99 -13.94
CA LEU A 206 7.31 2.88 -13.09
C LEU A 206 7.51 3.43 -11.68
N VAL A 207 8.67 4.01 -11.34
CA VAL A 207 8.94 4.58 -9.99
C VAL A 207 7.98 5.72 -9.61
N HIS A 208 7.27 6.27 -10.60
CA HIS A 208 6.33 7.36 -10.45
C HIS A 208 4.89 6.96 -10.76
N ASP A 209 4.64 5.68 -10.98
CA ASP A 209 3.30 5.13 -11.13
C ASP A 209 2.63 5.02 -9.75
N LEU A 210 1.28 5.04 -9.72
CA LEU A 210 0.50 4.98 -8.49
C LEU A 210 0.87 3.77 -7.64
N MET A 211 1.14 2.62 -8.27
CA MET A 211 1.41 1.38 -7.57
C MET A 211 2.89 1.11 -7.33
N THR A 212 3.73 2.15 -7.31
CA THR A 212 5.16 1.96 -7.04
C THR A 212 5.43 1.39 -5.65
N GLY A 213 6.26 0.33 -5.58
CA GLY A 213 6.79 -0.27 -4.35
C GLY A 213 8.19 0.26 -3.97
N VAL A 214 8.59 1.44 -4.46
CA VAL A 214 9.95 1.95 -4.25
C VAL A 214 9.96 3.30 -3.55
N TYR A 215 9.23 4.28 -4.06
CA TYR A 215 9.26 5.64 -3.55
C TYR A 215 7.91 6.33 -3.70
N PHE A 216 7.35 6.79 -2.57
CA PHE A 216 6.01 7.35 -2.49
C PHE A 216 5.99 8.64 -1.64
N SER A 217 6.67 9.70 -2.10
CA SER A 217 6.67 11.02 -1.42
C SER A 217 7.02 12.17 -2.36
N GLY A 218 6.78 13.42 -1.96
CA GLY A 218 7.15 14.64 -2.69
C GLY A 218 6.36 14.90 -3.97
N ARG A 219 5.26 14.16 -4.20
CA ARG A 219 4.37 14.37 -5.34
C ARG A 219 2.99 13.74 -5.13
N THR A 220 2.06 14.17 -5.98
CA THR A 220 0.77 13.49 -6.20
C THR A 220 0.98 12.36 -7.20
N TYR A 221 0.35 11.22 -6.93
CA TYR A 221 0.29 10.05 -7.80
C TYR A 221 -1.14 9.91 -8.32
N GLU A 222 -1.26 9.88 -9.64
CA GLU A 222 -2.52 9.82 -10.37
C GLU A 222 -2.76 8.39 -10.87
N ILE A 223 -4.04 8.02 -11.03
CA ILE A 223 -4.41 6.74 -11.65
C ILE A 223 -3.97 6.75 -13.11
N SER A 224 -3.03 5.88 -13.47
CA SER A 224 -2.48 5.77 -14.82
C SER A 224 -3.34 4.85 -15.71
N ASN A 225 -3.11 4.89 -17.03
CA ASN A 225 -3.72 3.92 -17.92
C ASN A 225 -3.25 2.49 -17.64
N LEU A 226 -2.04 2.33 -17.07
CA LEU A 226 -1.50 1.03 -16.70
C LEU A 226 -2.26 0.47 -15.49
N ASP A 227 -2.52 1.29 -14.47
CA ASP A 227 -3.34 0.94 -13.31
C ASP A 227 -4.71 0.43 -13.74
N LEU A 228 -5.39 1.20 -14.60
CA LEU A 228 -6.70 0.82 -15.14
C LEU A 228 -6.63 -0.44 -15.99
N ALA A 229 -5.56 -0.63 -16.76
CA ALA A 229 -5.40 -1.80 -17.62
C ALA A 229 -5.20 -3.09 -16.80
N ILE A 230 -4.44 -3.01 -15.71
CA ILE A 230 -4.31 -4.10 -14.74
C ILE A 230 -5.68 -4.42 -14.12
N LEU A 231 -6.42 -3.40 -13.65
CA LEU A 231 -7.77 -3.60 -13.12
C LEU A 231 -8.72 -4.25 -14.14
N LYS A 232 -8.62 -3.87 -15.41
CA LYS A 232 -9.44 -4.47 -16.48
C LYS A 232 -9.10 -5.95 -16.71
N ASP A 233 -7.82 -6.31 -16.71
CA ASP A 233 -7.40 -7.70 -16.89
C ASP A 233 -7.85 -8.60 -15.74
N VAL A 234 -7.91 -8.08 -14.51
CA VAL A 234 -8.41 -8.83 -13.34
C VAL A 234 -9.93 -8.79 -13.18
N GLY A 235 -10.65 -8.21 -14.15
CA GLY A 235 -12.11 -8.29 -14.24
C GLY A 235 -12.87 -7.13 -13.59
N ALA A 236 -12.18 -6.06 -13.19
CA ALA A 236 -12.86 -4.86 -12.69
C ALA A 236 -13.64 -4.15 -13.82
N PRO A 237 -14.78 -3.51 -13.51
CA PRO A 237 -15.67 -2.88 -14.50
C PRO A 237 -15.18 -1.51 -15.00
N VAL A 238 -13.96 -1.46 -15.54
CA VAL A 238 -13.33 -0.25 -16.11
C VAL A 238 -14.07 0.22 -17.36
N THR A 239 -14.46 1.50 -17.40
CA THR A 239 -15.33 2.05 -18.45
C THR A 239 -14.62 2.59 -19.67
N ASP A 240 -13.37 3.04 -19.55
CA ASP A 240 -12.62 3.66 -20.66
C ASP A 240 -11.16 3.22 -20.65
N LEU A 241 -10.76 2.45 -21.65
CA LEU A 241 -9.37 2.14 -22.00
C LEU A 241 -9.15 2.10 -23.52
N ASP A 242 -10.18 2.40 -24.31
CA ASP A 242 -10.15 2.25 -25.75
C ASP A 242 -9.48 3.48 -26.38
N GLY A 243 -8.27 3.30 -26.91
CA GLY A 243 -7.60 4.29 -27.76
C GLY A 243 -6.48 5.12 -27.12
N VAL A 244 -5.92 4.70 -25.98
CA VAL A 244 -4.85 5.45 -25.30
C VAL A 244 -3.56 4.64 -25.29
N ASP A 245 -2.51 5.13 -25.96
CA ASP A 245 -1.13 4.64 -25.83
C ASP A 245 -0.60 4.87 -24.40
N PHE A 246 0.45 4.14 -24.01
CA PHE A 246 1.16 4.37 -22.75
C PHE A 246 1.44 5.86 -22.55
N ARG A 247 0.95 6.40 -21.44
CA ARG A 247 1.50 7.61 -20.86
C ARG A 247 1.97 7.18 -19.48
N PRO A 248 3.29 7.02 -19.24
CA PRO A 248 3.74 6.98 -17.85
C PRO A 248 3.17 8.24 -17.20
N ALA A 249 2.71 8.15 -15.94
CA ALA A 249 2.20 9.30 -15.19
C ALA A 249 3.20 10.46 -15.32
N SER A 250 2.97 11.32 -16.32
CA SER A 250 3.94 12.32 -16.72
C SER A 250 3.68 13.47 -15.79
N GLN A 251 4.70 13.73 -14.97
CA GLN A 251 5.14 15.06 -14.57
C GLN A 251 4.09 16.12 -14.93
N THR A 252 3.20 16.39 -13.98
CA THR A 252 2.43 17.63 -13.88
C THR A 252 2.18 18.31 -15.23
N VAL A 253 1.09 17.93 -15.92
CA VAL A 253 0.44 18.94 -16.76
C VAL A 253 -0.02 20.01 -15.78
N ALA A 254 0.75 21.09 -15.68
CA ALA A 254 0.34 22.26 -14.93
C ALA A 254 -1.09 22.61 -15.35
N LYS A 255 -1.99 22.61 -14.36
CA LYS A 255 -3.35 23.15 -14.48
C LYS A 255 -3.25 24.47 -15.26
N PRO A 256 -4.02 24.69 -16.35
CA PRO A 256 -3.87 25.90 -17.15
C PRO A 256 -4.24 27.11 -16.29
N SER A 257 -3.20 27.79 -15.80
CA SER A 257 -3.30 29.11 -15.21
C SER A 257 -3.58 30.10 -16.34
N ALA A 258 -4.75 30.70 -16.32
CA ALA A 258 -5.10 31.77 -17.23
C ALA A 258 -4.33 33.04 -16.85
N THR A 259 -3.27 33.39 -17.59
CA THR A 259 -2.97 34.74 -18.13
C THR A 259 -1.62 34.80 -18.86
N PRO A 260 -1.43 35.74 -19.82
CA PRO A 260 -0.37 35.67 -20.83
C PRO A 260 0.92 36.47 -20.50
N ASP A 261 1.98 36.06 -21.19
CA ASP A 261 3.20 36.78 -21.61
C ASP A 261 4.24 37.20 -20.56
N SER A 262 5.47 36.65 -20.67
CA SER A 262 6.58 37.36 -21.34
C SER A 262 7.87 36.52 -21.39
N GLU A 263 8.48 36.48 -22.57
CA GLU A 263 9.76 35.87 -22.92
C GLU A 263 10.97 36.57 -22.26
N THR A 264 12.00 35.84 -21.82
CA THR A 264 13.37 35.78 -22.43
C THR A 264 14.42 35.06 -21.54
N PRO A 265 15.51 34.49 -22.12
CA PRO A 265 16.36 33.46 -21.49
C PRO A 265 17.72 33.96 -20.98
N SER A 266 18.34 33.21 -20.05
CA SER A 266 19.77 33.36 -19.75
C SER A 266 20.42 32.03 -19.35
N SER A 267 21.45 31.68 -20.12
CA SER A 267 22.41 30.58 -19.99
C SER A 267 23.35 30.70 -18.79
N GLY A 268 23.79 29.58 -18.23
CA GLY A 268 24.95 29.52 -17.34
C GLY A 268 25.41 28.10 -16.97
N THR A 269 26.50 27.66 -17.59
CA THR A 269 27.26 26.42 -17.35
C THR A 269 28.31 26.59 -16.24
N HIS A 270 28.54 25.55 -15.40
CA HIS A 270 29.77 25.23 -14.64
C HIS A 270 29.52 23.89 -13.91
N ASP A 271 30.16 22.73 -14.17
CA ASP A 271 31.55 22.24 -14.19
C ASP A 271 32.19 21.87 -12.82
N SER A 272 32.62 20.59 -12.76
CA SER A 272 33.62 19.87 -11.95
C SER A 272 33.56 19.79 -10.39
N GLY A 273 33.20 18.60 -9.89
CA GLY A 273 34.15 17.60 -9.34
C GLY A 273 34.76 17.77 -7.94
N ALA A 274 34.53 16.79 -7.05
CA ALA A 274 35.51 16.26 -6.08
C ALA A 274 34.98 15.00 -5.34
N THR A 275 35.77 13.92 -5.32
CA THR A 275 35.69 12.78 -4.39
C THR A 275 36.60 13.03 -3.17
N PRO A 276 36.34 12.36 -2.02
CA PRO A 276 37.39 11.50 -1.46
C PRO A 276 36.92 10.22 -0.74
N ASP A 277 37.89 9.31 -0.58
CA ASP A 277 37.84 7.94 -0.06
C ASP A 277 37.65 7.75 1.48
N SER A 278 36.89 6.69 1.84
CA SER A 278 37.05 5.68 2.95
C SER A 278 37.06 6.12 4.44
N PRO A 279 36.86 5.23 5.47
CA PRO A 279 36.77 3.76 5.50
C PRO A 279 35.55 3.16 6.28
N GLY A 280 35.40 1.84 6.21
CA GLY A 280 34.22 1.09 6.67
C GLY A 280 34.03 0.84 8.17
N ASN A 281 32.82 0.41 8.49
CA ASN A 281 32.45 -0.24 9.75
C ASN A 281 31.25 -1.18 9.49
N THR A 282 31.49 -2.48 9.35
CA THR A 282 30.42 -3.49 9.19
C THR A 282 30.03 -4.03 10.56
N ALA A 283 28.92 -3.54 11.11
CA ALA A 283 28.19 -4.27 12.15
C ALA A 283 27.33 -5.34 11.47
N SER A 284 27.57 -6.62 11.75
CA SER A 284 26.71 -7.69 11.26
C SER A 284 25.39 -7.67 12.01
N ILE A 285 24.28 -7.51 11.28
CA ILE A 285 22.93 -7.65 11.81
C ILE A 285 22.61 -9.14 11.92
N ASP A 286 22.01 -9.53 13.04
CA ASP A 286 21.46 -10.88 13.25
C ASP A 286 20.10 -10.97 12.55
N TRP A 287 20.13 -11.49 11.32
CA TRP A 287 18.99 -11.58 10.40
C TRP A 287 17.85 -12.50 10.87
N ASN A 288 18.06 -13.34 11.88
CA ASN A 288 17.03 -14.26 12.35
C ASN A 288 16.01 -13.61 13.30
N ALA A 289 16.31 -12.45 13.87
CA ALA A 289 15.45 -11.79 14.85
C ALA A 289 14.42 -10.81 14.23
N ILE A 290 14.57 -10.47 12.94
CA ILE A 290 13.74 -9.45 12.25
C ILE A 290 12.65 -10.09 11.36
N GLY A 291 12.75 -11.38 11.05
CA GLY A 291 11.81 -12.11 10.17
C GLY A 291 10.42 -12.42 10.75
N ALA A 292 9.92 -11.67 11.74
CA ALA A 292 8.66 -11.97 12.42
C ALA A 292 7.48 -11.02 12.06
N ALA A 293 7.67 -10.06 11.15
CA ALA A 293 6.62 -9.13 10.69
C ALA A 293 6.10 -9.47 9.28
N MET A 294 5.90 -10.76 9.01
CA MET A 294 5.36 -11.26 7.73
C MET A 294 3.85 -11.05 7.65
N THR A 295 3.37 -10.84 6.42
CA THR A 295 1.98 -10.85 5.97
C THR A 295 1.20 -12.00 6.64
N HIS A 296 0.38 -11.69 7.65
CA HIS A 296 -0.48 -12.69 8.30
C HIS A 296 -1.87 -12.63 7.67
N TYR A 297 -2.22 -13.66 6.90
CA TYR A 297 -3.63 -14.02 6.74
C TYR A 297 -4.11 -14.57 8.09
N ASN A 298 -4.94 -13.80 8.79
CA ASN A 298 -5.52 -14.29 10.02
C ASN A 298 -6.71 -15.19 9.67
N GLU A 299 -6.52 -16.52 9.74
CA GLU A 299 -7.58 -17.49 9.45
C GLU A 299 -8.83 -17.31 10.33
N ALA A 300 -8.69 -16.72 11.52
CA ALA A 300 -9.81 -16.51 12.45
C ALA A 300 -10.65 -15.27 12.12
N THR A 301 -10.07 -14.25 11.47
CA THR A 301 -10.78 -13.02 11.11
C THR A 301 -11.04 -12.87 9.62
N GLY A 302 -10.39 -13.69 8.77
CA GLY A 302 -10.44 -13.55 7.32
C GLY A 302 -9.81 -12.24 6.82
N GLN A 303 -9.01 -11.58 7.66
CA GLN A 303 -8.39 -10.30 7.36
C GLN A 303 -6.93 -10.48 6.97
N TRP A 304 -6.51 -9.61 6.05
CA TRP A 304 -5.16 -9.46 5.59
C TRP A 304 -4.42 -8.44 6.43
N TRP A 305 -3.15 -8.70 6.70
CA TRP A 305 -2.19 -7.74 7.19
C TRP A 305 -1.09 -7.61 6.13
N ASN A 306 -0.95 -6.45 5.51
CA ASN A 306 0.19 -6.16 4.65
C ASN A 306 1.31 -5.58 5.52
N GLY A 307 2.47 -6.23 5.51
CA GLY A 307 3.71 -5.61 5.99
C GLY A 307 4.03 -4.41 5.09
N SER A 308 4.56 -3.35 5.68
CA SER A 308 4.64 -2.02 5.07
C SER A 308 6.07 -1.55 4.81
N PHE A 309 6.28 -0.95 3.63
CA PHE A 309 7.27 0.06 3.24
C PHE A 309 8.30 0.49 4.33
N ASP A 310 9.48 -0.13 4.37
CA ASP A 310 10.63 0.45 5.09
C ASP A 310 11.99 0.13 4.44
N ALA A 311 12.59 1.14 3.77
CA ALA A 311 14.02 1.13 3.42
C ALA A 311 14.67 2.49 3.10
N LEU A 312 13.95 3.62 2.98
CA LEU A 312 14.57 4.88 2.47
C LEU A 312 14.43 6.13 3.33
N LEU A 313 13.49 6.21 4.28
CA LEU A 313 13.29 7.43 5.09
C LEU A 313 14.28 7.55 6.27
N THR A 314 14.86 6.45 6.74
CA THR A 314 15.79 6.45 7.89
C THR A 314 17.22 6.86 7.52
N TRP A 315 17.60 6.87 6.24
CA TRP A 315 18.95 7.27 5.82
C TRP A 315 19.12 8.79 5.82
N GLU A 316 18.17 9.56 5.29
CA GLU A 316 18.35 11.01 5.09
C GLU A 316 18.28 11.84 6.38
N ALA A 317 17.67 11.31 7.45
CA ALA A 317 17.57 11.99 8.74
C ALA A 317 18.79 11.80 9.68
N GLY A 318 19.78 10.96 9.31
CA GLY A 318 20.69 10.33 10.27
C GLY A 318 22.18 10.71 10.26
N THR A 319 22.65 11.70 9.51
CA THR A 319 24.11 12.03 9.46
C THR A 319 24.54 13.21 10.35
N GLY A 320 23.73 13.58 11.35
CA GLY A 320 23.90 14.82 12.12
C GLY A 320 24.20 14.71 13.63
N ALA A 321 24.42 13.54 14.22
CA ALA A 321 24.67 13.44 15.67
C ALA A 321 25.85 12.53 16.03
N SER A 322 26.87 13.13 16.63
CA SER A 322 28.04 12.47 17.20
C SER A 322 27.69 11.54 18.37
N ASN A 323 28.15 10.30 18.29
CA ASN A 323 28.10 9.31 19.37
C ASN A 323 28.86 9.79 20.62
N GLN A 324 28.15 9.98 21.74
CA GLN A 324 28.71 9.75 23.08
C GLN A 324 27.89 8.67 23.78
N ALA A 325 28.55 7.53 24.05
CA ALA A 325 28.00 6.42 24.81
C ALA A 325 27.91 6.77 26.31
N PRO A 326 26.83 6.42 27.03
CA PRO A 326 26.85 6.42 28.47
C PRO A 326 27.47 5.12 29.02
N ALA A 327 28.25 5.29 30.08
CA ALA A 327 28.99 4.24 30.78
C ALA A 327 28.07 3.24 31.51
N GLN A 328 28.45 1.96 31.46
CA GLN A 328 27.95 0.92 32.36
C GLN A 328 28.37 1.19 33.80
N THR A 329 27.45 1.03 34.74
CA THR A 329 27.78 0.74 36.15
C THR A 329 26.86 -0.36 36.67
N ASP A 330 27.47 -1.53 36.90
CA ASP A 330 26.95 -2.59 37.78
C ASP A 330 26.98 -2.11 39.23
N VAL A 331 25.88 -2.26 39.98
CA VAL A 331 25.94 -2.48 41.45
C VAL A 331 24.75 -3.35 41.93
N ALA A 332 25.15 -4.41 42.62
CA ALA A 332 24.51 -5.38 43.52
C ALA A 332 23.11 -5.12 44.15
N SER A 333 22.40 -6.25 44.34
CA SER A 333 21.32 -6.49 45.31
C SER A 333 21.70 -6.13 46.76
N PRO A 334 20.70 -5.92 47.64
CA PRO A 334 20.41 -6.99 48.61
C PRO A 334 18.93 -7.20 48.97
N THR A 335 18.74 -8.35 49.61
CA THR A 335 17.60 -8.98 50.30
C THR A 335 16.85 -8.11 51.32
N GLU A 336 15.54 -8.35 51.48
CA GLU A 336 14.94 -8.83 52.76
C GLU A 336 13.45 -9.20 52.64
N ASP A 337 13.10 -10.29 53.34
CA ASP A 337 11.80 -10.93 53.54
C ASP A 337 10.78 -10.04 54.28
N TRP A 338 9.48 -10.22 54.02
CA TRP A 338 8.46 -10.36 55.08
C TRP A 338 7.29 -11.24 54.59
N ASN A 339 6.71 -11.97 55.54
CA ASN A 339 6.07 -13.27 55.40
C ASN A 339 4.53 -13.20 55.64
N ALA A 340 3.82 -14.22 55.15
CA ALA A 340 2.48 -14.70 55.56
C ALA A 340 1.24 -13.84 55.14
N THR A 341 0.06 -14.37 54.78
CA THR A 341 -0.62 -15.60 55.22
C THR A 341 -1.76 -15.98 54.23
N GLN A 342 -2.13 -17.26 54.26
CA GLN A 342 -3.21 -17.95 53.55
C GLN A 342 -4.63 -17.33 53.72
N HIS A 343 -5.48 -17.45 52.68
CA HIS A 343 -6.80 -18.10 52.75
C HIS A 343 -7.47 -18.20 51.36
N SER A 344 -7.86 -19.42 50.99
CA SER A 344 -8.98 -19.73 50.08
C SER A 344 -10.04 -20.44 50.94
N PRO A 345 -11.35 -20.26 50.70
CA PRO A 345 -12.05 -21.27 49.90
C PRO A 345 -13.18 -20.76 48.99
N ASP A 346 -13.39 -21.53 47.91
CA ASP A 346 -14.65 -21.92 47.23
C ASP A 346 -15.90 -21.04 47.29
N THR A 347 -16.51 -20.77 46.13
CA THR A 347 -17.74 -21.46 45.64
C THR A 347 -18.39 -20.75 44.42
N GLY A 348 -18.49 -21.48 43.30
CA GLY A 348 -19.75 -21.60 42.54
C GLY A 348 -20.11 -20.58 41.44
N PRO A 349 -21.07 -20.94 40.54
CA PRO A 349 -20.96 -20.70 39.10
C PRO A 349 -22.11 -19.87 38.49
N TRP A 350 -21.92 -19.37 37.26
CA TRP A 350 -22.95 -18.83 36.36
C TRP A 350 -22.53 -19.21 34.93
N LEU A 351 -23.29 -19.99 34.14
CA LEU A 351 -24.47 -19.60 33.35
C LEU A 351 -24.35 -18.23 32.68
#